data_AF-A0A3M1ZKL9-F1
#
_entry.id   AF-A0A3M1ZKL9-F1
#
_cell.length_a   1.000
_cell.length_b   1.000
_cell.length_c   1.000
_cell.angle_alpha   90.00
_cell.angle_beta   90.00
_cell.angle_gamma   90.00
#
_symmetry.space_group_name_H-M   'P 1'
#
loop_
_entity.id
_entity.type
_entity.pdbx_description
1 polymer ?
#
loop_
_entity_poly.entity_id
_entity_poly.type
_entity_poly.pdbx_seq_one_letter_code
_entity_poly.pdbx_strand_id
1 'polypeptide(L)'
;MDRSNREIIQNYLRHGKKFPHIWCPGCGNGVVLGCLLRAIDRLGWPKDDVVLASGIGCSSRAPVYVDFNTLHTVHGRALAFATGVKLARPHLKVIALMGDGDSVGIGGNHFIHACRR
;
A
#
# COMPACT_ATOMS: atom_id res chain seq x y z
N MET A 1 -11.05 -13.52 -20.50
CA MET A 1 -10.72 -14.72 -19.71
C MET A 1 -10.67 -14.25 -18.26
N ASP A 2 -11.68 -14.62 -17.47
CA ASP A 2 -11.80 -14.16 -16.08
C ASP A 2 -10.71 -14.85 -15.24
N ARG A 3 -9.76 -14.09 -14.69
CA ARG A 3 -8.72 -14.63 -13.81
C ARG A 3 -9.31 -14.87 -12.45
N SER A 4 -9.04 -16.03 -11.85
CA SER A 4 -9.47 -16.32 -10.49
C SER A 4 -8.84 -15.32 -9.50
N ASN A 5 -9.53 -15.06 -8.39
CA ASN A 5 -9.02 -14.18 -7.34
C ASN A 5 -7.62 -14.59 -6.84
N ARG A 6 -7.31 -15.89 -6.85
CA ARG A 6 -6.02 -16.42 -6.44
C ARG A 6 -4.93 -16.06 -7.46
N GLU A 7 -5.20 -16.24 -8.75
CA GLU A 7 -4.26 -15.87 -9.82
C GLU A 7 -3.96 -14.37 -9.82
N ILE A 8 -5.00 -13.55 -9.64
CA ILE A 8 -4.85 -12.09 -9.52
C ILE A 8 -3.90 -11.76 -8.37
N ILE A 9 -4.19 -12.26 -7.16
CA ILE A 9 -3.37 -11.95 -5.99
C ILE A 9 -1.93 -12.41 -6.21
N GLN A 10 -1.72 -13.64 -6.67
CA GLN A 10 -0.38 -14.18 -6.90
C GLN A 10 0.41 -13.29 -7.89
N ASN A 11 -0.20 -12.82 -8.98
CA ASN A 11 0.45 -11.93 -9.94
C ASN A 11 1.03 -10.65 -9.30
N TYR A 12 0.46 -10.15 -8.20
CA TYR A 12 0.92 -8.92 -7.55
C TYR A 12 1.80 -9.15 -6.31
N LEU A 13 2.09 -10.40 -5.93
CA LEU A 13 2.92 -10.69 -4.76
C LEU A 13 4.38 -10.99 -5.14
N ARG A 14 5.31 -10.58 -4.29
CA ARG A 14 6.73 -10.93 -4.40
C ARG A 14 6.98 -12.34 -3.86
N HIS A 15 6.77 -13.36 -4.69
CA HIS A 15 6.87 -14.77 -4.28
C HIS A 15 8.22 -15.15 -3.63
N GLY A 16 9.33 -14.57 -4.09
CA GLY A 16 10.67 -14.90 -3.60
C GLY A 16 11.13 -14.13 -2.36
N LYS A 17 10.32 -13.21 -1.80
CA LYS A 17 10.75 -12.35 -0.68
C LYS A 17 9.74 -12.32 0.45
N LYS A 18 10.22 -12.71 1.64
CA LYS A 18 9.58 -12.43 2.95
C LYS A 18 8.19 -13.05 3.15
N PHE A 19 7.97 -14.22 2.57
CA PHE A 19 6.90 -15.14 2.98
C PHE A 19 7.48 -16.22 3.92
N PRO A 20 6.73 -16.71 4.94
CA PRO A 20 5.34 -16.34 5.27
C PRO A 20 5.20 -14.89 5.77
N HIS A 21 4.03 -14.28 5.56
CA HIS A 21 3.78 -12.91 6.04
C HIS A 21 3.65 -12.86 7.57
N ILE A 22 3.89 -11.70 8.18
CA ILE A 22 3.90 -11.57 9.65
C ILE A 22 2.50 -11.48 10.28
N TRP A 23 1.45 -11.29 9.47
CA TRP A 23 0.10 -11.12 10.00
C TRP A 23 -0.45 -12.41 10.60
N CYS A 24 -1.12 -12.27 11.75
CA CYS A 24 -1.75 -13.38 12.44
C CYS A 24 -2.79 -14.08 11.55
N PRO A 25 -3.04 -15.40 11.75
CA PRO A 25 -4.18 -16.07 11.14
C PRO A 25 -5.48 -15.32 11.43
N GLY A 26 -6.26 -15.02 10.39
CA GLY A 26 -7.51 -14.24 10.51
C GLY A 26 -7.35 -12.72 10.58
N CYS A 27 -6.13 -12.18 10.49
CA CYS A 27 -5.90 -10.73 10.50
C CYS A 27 -6.51 -10.04 9.27
N GLY A 28 -7.29 -8.97 9.49
CA GLY A 28 -7.94 -8.19 8.43
C GLY A 28 -6.99 -7.50 7.45
N ASN A 29 -5.72 -7.28 7.80
CA ASN A 29 -4.73 -6.67 6.89
C ASN A 29 -4.55 -7.49 5.61
N GLY A 30 -4.57 -8.83 5.69
CA GLY A 30 -4.49 -9.70 4.52
C GLY A 30 -5.73 -9.56 3.61
N VAL A 31 -6.91 -9.39 4.21
CA VAL A 31 -8.16 -9.15 3.48
C VAL A 31 -8.12 -7.81 2.75
N VAL A 32 -7.72 -6.74 3.45
CA VAL A 32 -7.56 -5.39 2.87
C VAL A 32 -6.56 -5.42 1.72
N LEU A 33 -5.41 -6.08 1.88
CA LEU A 33 -4.44 -6.22 0.80
C LEU A 33 -5.03 -6.95 -0.41
N GLY A 34 -5.70 -8.09 -0.19
CA GLY A 34 -6.35 -8.83 -1.27
C GLY A 34 -7.41 -8.00 -2.01
N CYS A 35 -8.21 -7.21 -1.28
CA CYS A 35 -9.17 -6.28 -1.89
C CYS A 35 -8.49 -5.21 -2.72
N LEU A 36 -7.41 -4.60 -2.19
CA LEU A 36 -6.64 -3.58 -2.89
C LEU A 36 -6.06 -4.12 -4.21
N LEU A 37 -5.46 -5.31 -4.19
CA LEU A 37 -4.87 -5.92 -5.39
C LEU A 37 -5.92 -6.20 -6.47
N ARG A 38 -7.10 -6.71 -6.09
CA ARG A 38 -8.20 -6.92 -7.04
C ARG A 38 -8.75 -5.60 -7.60
N ALA A 39 -8.78 -4.54 -6.80
CA ALA A 39 -9.19 -3.22 -7.28
C ALA A 39 -8.20 -2.68 -8.32
N ILE A 40 -6.89 -2.78 -8.05
CA ILE A 40 -5.84 -2.38 -8.97
C ILE A 40 -5.91 -3.18 -10.28
N ASP A 41 -6.12 -4.50 -10.21
CA ASP A 41 -6.27 -5.36 -11.40
C ASP A 41 -7.46 -4.94 -12.27
N ARG A 42 -8.62 -4.69 -11.66
CA ARG A 42 -9.83 -4.25 -12.36
C ARG A 42 -9.69 -2.88 -13.02
N LEU A 43 -8.90 -2.00 -12.42
CA LEU A 43 -8.59 -0.69 -12.99
C LEU A 43 -7.57 -0.77 -14.14
N GLY A 44 -6.97 -1.93 -14.37
CA GLY A 44 -5.99 -2.14 -15.43
C GLY A 44 -4.73 -1.31 -15.27
N TRP A 45 -4.39 -0.90 -14.04
CA TRP A 45 -3.22 -0.05 -13.80
C TRP A 45 -1.92 -0.86 -13.96
N PRO A 46 -0.95 -0.36 -14.74
CA PRO A 46 0.38 -0.95 -14.80
C PRO A 46 1.03 -0.97 -13.42
N LYS A 47 1.72 -2.07 -13.06
CA LYS A 47 2.38 -2.21 -11.75
C LYS A 47 3.39 -1.09 -11.50
N ASP A 48 4.13 -0.70 -12.54
CA ASP A 48 5.16 0.33 -12.49
C ASP A 48 4.61 1.75 -12.35
N ASP A 49 3.30 1.94 -12.57
CA ASP A 49 2.63 3.23 -12.35
C ASP A 49 2.06 3.35 -10.92
N VAL A 50 1.99 2.24 -10.18
CA VAL A 50 1.46 2.21 -8.82
C VAL A 50 2.59 2.43 -7.81
N VAL A 51 2.36 3.34 -6.88
CA VAL A 51 3.24 3.57 -5.72
C VAL A 51 2.47 3.31 -4.45
N LEU A 52 2.93 2.33 -3.65
CA LEU A 52 2.38 2.06 -2.33
C LEU A 52 3.31 2.60 -1.24
N ALA A 53 2.88 3.66 -0.57
CA ALA A 53 3.60 4.25 0.56
C ALA A 53 2.98 3.81 1.89
N SER A 54 3.79 3.44 2.87
CA SER A 54 3.34 3.11 4.23
C SER A 54 4.27 3.68 5.29
N GLY A 55 3.76 3.81 6.53
CA GLY A 55 4.54 4.21 7.69
C GLY A 55 5.08 3.00 8.44
N ILE A 56 4.86 2.91 9.75
CA ILE A 56 5.30 1.79 10.59
C ILE A 56 4.10 1.15 11.32
N GLY A 57 4.08 -0.18 11.38
CA GLY A 57 3.03 -0.96 12.04
C GLY A 57 2.71 -2.26 11.32
N CYS A 58 1.77 -3.04 11.85
CA CYS A 58 1.31 -4.28 11.21
C CYS A 58 0.73 -4.00 9.82
N SER A 59 -0.19 -3.03 9.69
CA SER A 59 -0.77 -2.61 8.41
C SER A 59 0.32 -2.18 7.41
N SER A 60 1.26 -1.37 7.88
CA SER A 60 2.34 -0.78 7.07
C SER A 60 3.34 -1.78 6.51
N ARG A 61 3.24 -3.06 6.86
CA ARG A 61 4.05 -4.12 6.25
C ARG A 61 3.61 -4.47 4.83
N ALA A 62 2.38 -4.14 4.43
CA ALA A 62 1.83 -4.53 3.12
C ALA A 62 2.74 -4.23 1.90
N PRO A 63 3.40 -3.06 1.79
CA PRO A 63 4.28 -2.75 0.64
C PRO A 63 5.49 -3.68 0.51
N VAL A 64 5.86 -4.39 1.57
CA VAL A 64 6.98 -5.34 1.52
C VAL A 64 6.62 -6.56 0.66
N TYR A 65 5.34 -6.94 0.63
CA TYR A 65 4.87 -8.18 0.01
C TYR A 65 4.43 -8.03 -1.45
N VAL A 66 4.22 -6.80 -1.93
CA VAL A 66 3.63 -6.55 -3.27
C VAL A 66 4.66 -6.10 -4.30
N ASP A 67 4.43 -6.49 -5.54
CA ASP A 67 5.24 -6.16 -6.70
C ASP A 67 4.77 -4.86 -7.36
N PHE A 68 5.06 -3.74 -6.68
CA PHE A 68 4.86 -2.37 -7.15
C PHE A 68 6.09 -1.53 -6.80
N ASN A 69 6.08 -0.24 -7.18
CA ASN A 69 6.94 0.73 -6.51
C ASN A 69 6.47 0.90 -5.05
N THR A 70 7.37 0.70 -4.09
CA THR A 70 6.98 0.61 -2.68
C THR A 70 7.89 1.45 -1.79
N LEU A 71 7.29 2.21 -0.88
CA LEU A 71 7.99 3.00 0.14
C LEU A 71 7.53 2.56 1.53
N HIS A 72 8.39 1.89 2.29
CA HIS A 72 8.17 1.63 3.71
C HIS A 72 8.94 2.70 4.49
N THR A 73 8.22 3.74 4.90
CA THR A 73 8.79 5.00 5.40
C THR A 73 8.94 4.98 6.92
N VAL A 74 9.09 6.14 7.55
CA VAL A 74 9.11 6.27 9.01
C VAL A 74 7.71 6.51 9.59
N HIS A 75 7.55 6.25 10.88
CA HIS A 75 6.26 6.26 11.55
C HIS A 75 5.50 7.59 11.36
N GLY A 76 4.28 7.50 10.83
CA GLY A 76 3.38 8.63 10.54
C GLY A 76 3.89 9.61 9.49
N ARG A 77 4.80 9.20 8.60
CA ARG A 77 5.29 10.06 7.50
C ARG A 77 4.94 9.55 6.11
N ALA A 78 4.16 8.47 5.98
CA ALA A 78 3.75 7.93 4.68
C ALA A 78 3.12 8.99 3.76
N LEU A 79 2.22 9.83 4.29
CA LEU A 79 1.57 10.91 3.53
C LEU A 79 2.52 12.02 3.11
N ALA A 80 3.54 12.34 3.91
CA ALA A 80 4.54 13.32 3.55
C ALA A 80 5.37 12.85 2.35
N PHE A 81 5.82 11.58 2.38
CA PHE A 81 6.52 10.96 1.26
C PHE A 81 5.61 10.81 0.02
N ALA A 82 4.37 10.35 0.21
CA ALA A 82 3.39 10.19 -0.85
C ALA A 82 3.11 11.53 -1.56
N THR A 83 2.99 12.62 -0.80
CA THR A 83 2.85 13.98 -1.34
C THR A 83 4.04 14.34 -2.24
N GLY A 84 5.26 14.11 -1.76
CA GLY A 84 6.48 14.37 -2.55
C GLY A 84 6.52 13.57 -3.85
N VAL A 85 6.20 12.28 -3.80
CA VAL A 85 6.11 11.43 -5.01
C VAL A 85 5.07 11.96 -5.98
N LYS A 86 3.88 12.31 -5.49
CA LYS A 86 2.78 12.77 -6.34
C LYS A 86 3.08 14.12 -6.99
N LEU A 87 3.74 15.04 -6.28
CA LEU A 87 4.18 16.32 -6.84
C LEU A 87 5.28 16.14 -7.89
N ALA A 88 6.26 15.27 -7.63
CA ALA A 88 7.38 15.04 -8.54
C ALA A 88 6.97 14.24 -9.79
N ARG A 89 6.06 13.28 -9.66
CA ARG A 89 5.56 12.43 -10.76
C ARG A 89 4.03 12.34 -10.76
N PRO A 90 3.33 13.37 -11.29
CA PRO A 90 1.86 13.47 -11.22
C PRO A 90 1.09 12.35 -11.94
N HIS A 91 1.70 11.63 -12.89
CA HIS A 91 1.05 10.54 -13.62
C HIS A 91 0.87 9.27 -12.75
N LEU A 92 1.75 9.06 -11.75
CA LEU A 92 1.73 7.88 -10.89
C LEU A 92 0.47 7.81 -10.02
N LYS A 93 0.03 6.57 -9.76
CA LYS A 93 -1.08 6.22 -8.87
C LYS A 93 -0.53 5.97 -7.47
N VAL A 94 -0.53 7.02 -6.65
CA VAL A 94 0.04 6.98 -5.29
C VAL A 94 -1.04 6.58 -4.30
N ILE A 95 -0.80 5.52 -3.55
CA ILE A 95 -1.69 5.00 -2.50
C ILE A 95 -0.93 4.97 -1.19
N ALA A 96 -1.49 5.57 -0.14
CA ALA A 96 -0.96 5.49 1.21
C ALA A 96 -1.72 4.42 2.02
N LEU A 97 -1.01 3.43 2.55
CA LEU A 97 -1.58 2.40 3.43
C LEU A 97 -0.98 2.57 4.83
N MET A 98 -1.84 2.93 5.79
CA MET A 98 -1.44 3.32 7.14
C MET A 98 -2.35 2.65 8.17
N GLY A 99 -1.82 2.40 9.36
CA GLY A 99 -2.64 2.05 10.53
C GLY A 99 -3.30 3.29 11.13
N ASP A 100 -4.22 3.07 12.06
CA ASP A 100 -4.86 4.11 12.88
C ASP A 100 -3.83 4.95 13.65
N GLY A 101 -2.97 4.33 14.47
CA GLY A 101 -1.93 5.07 15.22
C GLY A 101 -0.90 5.77 14.33
N ASP A 102 -0.61 5.18 13.16
CA ASP A 102 0.30 5.74 12.16
C ASP A 102 -0.33 6.95 11.44
N SER A 103 -1.63 6.91 11.12
CA SER A 103 -2.33 7.95 10.33
C SER A 103 -2.91 9.08 11.17
N VAL A 104 -3.71 8.75 12.18
CA VAL A 104 -4.44 9.73 13.00
C VAL A 104 -3.81 9.95 14.38
N GLY A 105 -2.84 9.11 14.78
CA GLY A 105 -1.96 9.38 15.92
C GLY A 105 -0.78 10.28 15.54
N ILE A 106 0.43 9.72 15.47
CA ILE A 106 1.66 10.48 15.18
C ILE A 106 1.68 11.13 13.78
N GLY A 107 0.89 10.60 12.85
CA GLY A 107 0.71 11.14 11.50
C GLY A 107 -0.37 12.21 11.37
N GLY A 108 -1.13 12.52 12.44
CA GLY A 108 -2.38 13.27 12.35
C GLY A 108 -2.27 14.63 11.63
N ASN A 109 -1.22 15.40 11.90
CA ASN A 109 -0.98 16.68 11.21
C ASN A 109 -0.77 16.51 9.69
N HIS A 110 -0.08 15.43 9.28
CA HIS A 110 0.11 15.14 7.86
C HIS A 110 -1.19 14.68 7.21
N PHE A 111 -2.03 13.95 7.94
CA PHE A 111 -3.36 13.51 7.48
C PHE A 111 -4.25 14.69 7.14
N ILE A 112 -4.48 15.61 8.07
CA ILE A 112 -5.35 16.78 7.84
C ILE A 112 -4.83 17.68 6.71
N HIS A 113 -3.51 17.84 6.60
CA HIS A 113 -2.92 18.64 5.53
C HIS A 113 -2.89 17.93 4.18
N ALA A 114 -2.89 16.59 4.14
CA ALA A 114 -3.06 15.84 2.91
C ALA A 114 -4.49 15.98 2.38
N CYS A 115 -5.51 15.97 3.25
CA CYS A 115 -6.91 16.19 2.84
C CYS A 115 -7.20 17.63 2.39
N ARG A 116 -6.48 18.62 2.94
CA ARG A 116 -6.68 20.05 2.62
C ARG A 116 -6.14 20.45 1.22
N ARG A 117 -5.20 19.68 0.68
CA ARG A 117 -4.51 19.98 -0.60
C ARG A 117 -5.15 19.20 -1.74
#